data_AF-A0A0G1D9D3-F1
#
_entry.id   AF-A0A0G1D9D3-F1
#
_cell.length_a   1.000
_cell.length_b   1.000
_cell.length_c   1.000
_cell.angle_alpha   90.00
_cell.angle_beta   90.00
_cell.angle_gamma   90.00
#
_symmetry.space_group_name_H-M   'P 1'
#
loop_
_entity.id
_entity.type
_entity.pdbx_description
1 polymer ?
#
loop_
_entity_poly.entity_id
_entity_poly.type
_entity_poly.pdbx_seq_one_letter_code
_entity_poly.pdbx_strand_id
1 'polypeptide(L)'
;MNIKSLLLTSCMAVGLLLQPKALSANDEWKVAVGAGAIIAGGALLWHGISEYNTRASLADDKESVDTVYELTRTLSQRYHLFLGRSSLNKEALAREILSLGDDVESFKEQIERDSCDFDRALARLETNYDYWARAEERAALRRRSEGLLTEGRTLQRKIHNLRTFVADSFAYLALFELVGKPVSYFNPVDPFQNIHAAEAMDRDCENLLRAVTRLERIEELDQEDYKLLHRAEELIEGLEEQEETLVTSPLYNHELQLKLQDEREQERLTIQRRMAKAEEEKAHALVERNRIAEQARWKEECELAHVRERLARVENRIKDLKRKTENPPYRPESEEFYLWIRGELTGCDC
;
A
#
# COMPACT_ATOMS: atom_id res chain seq x y z
N MET A 1 19.42 -13.94 -27.16
CA MET A 1 19.58 -14.49 -28.53
C MET A 1 18.66 -15.71 -28.66
N ASN A 2 17.79 -15.75 -29.68
CA ASN A 2 16.82 -16.83 -29.85
C ASN A 2 17.57 -18.10 -30.34
N ILE A 3 17.33 -19.29 -29.75
CA ILE A 3 18.06 -20.53 -30.12
C ILE A 3 17.90 -20.84 -31.62
N LYS A 4 16.74 -20.51 -32.20
CA LYS A 4 16.50 -20.59 -33.65
C LYS A 4 17.44 -19.68 -34.45
N SER A 5 17.79 -18.48 -33.95
CA SER A 5 18.69 -17.57 -34.64
C SER A 5 20.14 -18.04 -34.61
N LEU A 6 20.57 -18.74 -33.55
CA LEU A 6 21.93 -19.30 -33.42
C LEU A 6 22.13 -20.54 -34.30
N LEU A 7 21.11 -21.40 -34.41
CA LEU A 7 21.06 -22.52 -35.37
C LEU A 7 21.03 -22.01 -36.82
N LEU A 8 20.22 -20.99 -37.12
CA LEU A 8 20.13 -20.42 -38.47
C LEU A 8 21.44 -19.72 -38.87
N THR A 9 22.11 -18.99 -37.96
CA THR A 9 23.43 -18.39 -38.24
C THR A 9 24.51 -19.43 -38.42
N SER A 10 24.48 -20.53 -37.65
CA SER A 10 25.41 -21.65 -37.82
C SER A 10 25.22 -22.35 -39.17
N CYS A 11 23.96 -22.60 -39.58
CA CYS A 11 23.65 -23.19 -40.88
C CYS A 11 23.96 -22.25 -42.06
N MET A 12 23.73 -20.94 -41.92
CA MET A 12 24.05 -19.96 -42.97
C MET A 12 25.55 -19.70 -43.11
N ALA A 13 26.32 -19.74 -42.01
CA ALA A 13 27.77 -19.68 -42.06
C ALA A 13 28.38 -20.87 -42.83
N VAL A 14 27.77 -22.04 -42.74
CA VAL A 14 28.15 -23.24 -43.50
C VAL A 14 27.71 -23.14 -44.97
N GLY A 15 26.53 -22.59 -45.25
CA GLY A 15 26.08 -22.34 -46.63
C GLY A 15 26.98 -21.38 -47.41
N LEU A 16 27.61 -20.42 -46.72
CA LEU A 16 28.63 -19.52 -47.29
C LEU A 16 29.98 -20.23 -47.54
N LEU A 17 30.37 -21.20 -46.70
CA LEU A 17 31.56 -22.04 -46.90
C LEU A 17 31.38 -23.08 -48.02
N LEU A 18 30.14 -23.38 -48.42
CA LEU A 18 29.79 -24.31 -49.49
C LEU A 18 29.59 -23.62 -50.86
N GLN A 19 30.00 -22.35 -51.02
CA GLN A 19 29.97 -21.75 -52.36
C GLN A 19 30.89 -22.51 -53.32
N PRO A 20 30.38 -23.01 -54.46
CA PRO A 20 31.05 -24.02 -55.29
C PRO A 20 32.26 -23.51 -56.08
N LYS A 21 32.70 -22.27 -55.87
CA LYS A 21 33.79 -21.65 -56.63
C LYS A 21 35.18 -21.77 -55.98
N ALA A 22 35.31 -22.33 -54.77
CA ALA A 22 36.59 -22.37 -54.06
C ALA A 22 37.13 -23.78 -53.72
N LEU A 23 36.45 -24.86 -54.10
CA LEU A 23 36.89 -26.21 -53.71
C LEU A 23 37.69 -26.88 -54.83
N SER A 24 39.00 -26.99 -54.62
CA SER A 24 39.82 -27.98 -55.31
C SER A 24 39.48 -29.38 -54.75
N ALA A 25 39.62 -30.43 -55.57
CA ALA A 25 39.34 -31.82 -55.17
C ALA A 25 40.09 -32.30 -53.90
N ASN A 26 41.12 -31.55 -53.45
CA ASN A 26 41.87 -31.84 -52.22
C ASN A 26 41.26 -31.25 -50.93
N ASP A 27 40.17 -30.48 -51.00
CA ASP A 27 39.54 -29.84 -49.83
C ASP A 27 38.14 -30.39 -49.51
N GLU A 28 37.56 -31.23 -50.37
CA GLU A 28 36.23 -31.85 -50.17
C GLU A 28 36.16 -32.71 -48.90
N TRP A 29 37.23 -33.45 -48.58
CA TRP A 29 37.28 -34.26 -47.35
C TRP A 29 37.33 -33.41 -46.09
N LYS A 30 37.94 -32.21 -46.14
CA LYS A 30 37.95 -31.28 -44.99
C LYS A 30 36.57 -30.70 -44.75
N VAL A 31 35.83 -30.41 -45.82
CA VAL A 31 34.43 -29.98 -45.76
C VAL A 31 33.54 -31.09 -45.21
N ALA A 32 33.73 -32.34 -45.65
CA ALA A 32 32.99 -33.49 -45.15
C ALA A 32 33.27 -33.76 -43.65
N VAL A 33 34.54 -33.67 -43.22
CA VAL A 33 34.93 -33.79 -41.80
C VAL A 33 34.35 -32.63 -40.98
N GLY A 34 34.37 -31.40 -41.51
CA GLY A 34 33.75 -30.24 -40.86
C GLY A 34 32.23 -30.38 -40.71
N ALA A 35 31.54 -30.85 -41.75
CA ALA A 35 30.11 -31.13 -41.72
C ALA A 35 29.76 -32.25 -40.73
N GLY A 36 30.55 -33.34 -40.71
CA GLY A 36 30.39 -34.44 -39.75
C GLY A 36 30.58 -33.99 -38.30
N ALA A 37 31.57 -33.14 -38.02
CA ALA A 37 31.81 -32.58 -36.70
C ALA A 37 30.65 -31.68 -36.23
N ILE A 38 30.04 -30.91 -37.12
CA ILE A 38 28.87 -30.06 -36.81
C ILE A 38 27.64 -30.92 -36.54
N ILE A 39 27.39 -31.97 -37.32
CA ILE A 39 26.27 -32.89 -37.09
C ILE A 39 26.45 -33.63 -35.76
N ALA A 40 27.65 -34.13 -35.46
CA ALA A 40 27.96 -34.78 -34.20
C ALA A 40 27.82 -33.81 -33.01
N GLY A 41 28.30 -32.57 -33.15
CA GLY A 41 28.11 -31.51 -32.15
C GLY A 41 26.63 -31.17 -31.92
N GLY A 42 25.84 -31.08 -32.99
CA GLY A 42 24.39 -30.86 -32.92
C GLY A 42 23.64 -32.02 -32.26
N ALA A 43 24.03 -33.26 -32.54
CA ALA A 43 23.45 -34.45 -31.91
C ALA A 43 23.77 -34.52 -30.41
N LEU A 44 25.00 -34.20 -30.01
CA LEU A 44 25.40 -34.13 -28.59
C LEU A 44 24.69 -33.00 -27.85
N LEU A 45 24.53 -31.83 -28.48
CA LEU A 45 23.74 -30.72 -27.94
C LEU A 45 22.27 -31.10 -27.77
N TRP A 46 21.67 -31.74 -28.77
CA TRP A 46 20.29 -32.21 -28.70
C TRP A 46 20.10 -33.26 -27.61
N HIS A 47 21.05 -34.20 -27.47
CA HIS A 47 21.04 -35.19 -26.41
C HIS A 47 21.18 -34.55 -25.03
N GLY A 48 22.11 -33.60 -24.85
CA GLY A 48 22.27 -32.86 -23.60
C GLY A 48 21.05 -32.02 -23.24
N ILE A 49 20.39 -31.38 -24.21
CA ILE A 49 19.12 -30.64 -24.01
C ILE A 49 17.99 -31.62 -23.65
N SER A 50 17.92 -32.78 -24.31
CA SER A 50 16.93 -33.81 -24.02
C SER A 50 17.10 -34.37 -22.62
N GLU A 51 18.33 -34.67 -22.19
CA GLU A 51 18.65 -35.12 -20.84
C GLU A 51 18.38 -34.04 -19.79
N TYR A 52 18.72 -32.78 -20.10
CA TYR A 52 18.44 -31.66 -19.20
C TYR A 52 16.94 -31.47 -19.03
N ASN A 53 16.16 -31.45 -20.11
CA ASN A 53 14.71 -31.29 -20.07
C ASN A 53 14.03 -32.47 -19.38
N THR A 54 14.51 -33.70 -19.57
CA THR A 54 13.99 -34.87 -18.84
C THR A 54 14.33 -34.80 -17.35
N ARG A 55 15.55 -34.42 -16.96
CA ARG A 55 15.92 -34.24 -15.55
C ARG A 55 15.16 -33.11 -14.87
N ALA A 56 15.00 -31.97 -15.55
CA ALA A 56 14.22 -30.83 -15.06
C ALA A 56 12.74 -31.23 -14.91
N SER A 57 12.16 -31.87 -15.93
CA SER A 57 10.78 -32.37 -15.86
C SER A 57 10.59 -33.38 -14.72
N LEU A 58 11.56 -34.27 -14.49
CA LEU A 58 11.49 -35.27 -13.42
C LEU A 58 11.67 -34.65 -12.03
N ALA A 59 12.41 -33.54 -11.93
CA ALA A 59 12.51 -32.74 -10.71
C ALA A 59 11.18 -32.02 -10.40
N ASP A 60 10.58 -31.37 -11.39
CA ASP A 60 9.26 -30.72 -11.27
C ASP A 60 8.15 -31.74 -10.93
N ASP A 61 8.25 -32.94 -11.51
CA ASP A 61 7.36 -34.06 -11.24
C ASP A 61 7.46 -34.49 -9.77
N LYS A 62 8.68 -34.65 -9.27
CA LYS A 62 8.93 -35.03 -7.87
C LYS A 62 8.45 -33.96 -6.90
N GLU A 63 8.70 -32.69 -7.19
CA GLU A 63 8.23 -31.55 -6.39
C GLU A 63 6.71 -31.58 -6.20
N SER A 64 5.95 -31.94 -7.23
CA SER A 64 4.49 -32.05 -7.13
C SER A 64 4.02 -33.12 -6.14
N VAL A 65 4.73 -34.26 -6.08
CA VAL A 65 4.45 -35.34 -5.13
C VAL A 65 4.80 -34.92 -3.71
N ASP A 66 5.98 -34.33 -3.53
CA ASP A 66 6.49 -33.90 -2.23
C ASP A 66 5.61 -32.78 -1.65
N THR A 67 5.16 -31.83 -2.48
CA THR A 67 4.25 -30.73 -2.07
C THR A 67 2.92 -31.28 -1.51
N VAL A 68 2.26 -32.20 -2.20
CA VAL A 68 0.99 -32.78 -1.73
C VAL A 68 1.21 -33.59 -0.46
N TYR A 69 2.31 -34.32 -0.35
CA TYR A 69 2.66 -35.07 0.86
C TYR A 69 2.83 -34.14 2.07
N GLU A 70 3.60 -33.06 1.92
CA GLU A 70 3.84 -32.09 2.99
C GLU A 70 2.56 -31.35 3.41
N LEU A 71 1.74 -30.92 2.45
CA LEU A 71 0.45 -30.29 2.74
C LEU A 71 -0.50 -31.27 3.43
N THR A 72 -0.60 -32.51 2.95
CA THR A 72 -1.44 -33.55 3.57
C THR A 72 -1.05 -33.74 5.03
N ARG A 73 0.26 -33.83 5.31
CA ARG A 73 0.78 -33.96 6.68
C ARG A 73 0.47 -32.74 7.53
N THR A 74 0.78 -31.54 7.03
CA THR A 74 0.60 -30.28 7.75
C THR A 74 -0.86 -30.03 8.09
N LEU A 75 -1.76 -30.18 7.13
CA LEU A 75 -3.18 -29.95 7.32
C LEU A 75 -3.82 -31.04 8.19
N SER A 76 -3.40 -32.30 8.05
CA SER A 76 -3.84 -33.36 8.95
C SER A 76 -3.44 -33.08 10.39
N GLN A 77 -2.22 -32.58 10.62
CA GLN A 77 -1.76 -32.20 11.96
C GLN A 77 -2.50 -30.96 12.48
N ARG A 78 -2.67 -29.93 11.67
CA ARG A 78 -3.36 -28.70 12.07
C ARG A 78 -4.81 -28.97 12.46
N TYR A 79 -5.53 -29.71 11.61
CA TYR A 79 -6.94 -29.96 11.80
C TYR A 79 -7.26 -31.28 12.50
N HIS A 80 -6.28 -31.98 13.09
CA HIS A 80 -6.47 -33.32 13.64
C HIS A 80 -7.63 -33.43 14.65
N LEU A 81 -7.81 -32.41 15.52
CA LEU A 81 -8.88 -32.36 16.51
C LEU A 81 -10.26 -32.32 15.85
N PHE A 82 -10.40 -31.49 14.82
CA PHE A 82 -11.66 -31.29 14.10
C PHE A 82 -11.98 -32.46 13.16
N LEU A 83 -10.97 -32.99 12.47
CA LEU A 83 -11.13 -34.07 11.48
C LEU A 83 -11.35 -35.46 12.10
N GLY A 84 -11.05 -35.61 13.39
CA GLY A 84 -11.21 -36.84 14.17
C GLY A 84 -12.60 -37.03 14.77
N ARG A 85 -13.44 -35.98 14.80
CA ARG A 85 -14.76 -36.00 15.44
C ARG A 85 -15.86 -36.05 14.39
N SER A 86 -16.64 -37.13 14.40
CA SER A 86 -17.69 -37.42 13.41
C SER A 86 -18.95 -36.57 13.53
N SER A 87 -19.08 -35.75 14.58
CA SER A 87 -20.18 -34.79 14.75
C SER A 87 -19.65 -33.59 15.54
N LEU A 88 -19.20 -32.57 14.83
CA LEU A 88 -18.89 -31.28 15.45
C LEU A 88 -20.23 -30.59 15.71
N ASN A 89 -20.69 -30.54 16.96
CA ASN A 89 -21.72 -29.56 17.33
C ASN A 89 -21.05 -28.16 17.35
N LYS A 90 -21.86 -27.10 17.22
CA LYS A 90 -21.36 -25.74 17.07
C LYS A 90 -20.58 -25.27 18.32
N GLU A 91 -21.10 -25.57 19.51
CA GLU A 91 -20.47 -25.24 20.79
C GLU A 91 -19.10 -25.94 20.99
N ALA A 92 -19.01 -27.23 20.68
CA ALA A 92 -17.77 -27.99 20.78
C ALA A 92 -16.70 -27.45 19.83
N LEU A 93 -17.09 -27.10 18.60
CA LEU A 93 -16.21 -26.46 17.64
C LEU A 93 -15.73 -25.10 18.13
N ALA A 94 -16.64 -24.26 18.64
CA ALA A 94 -16.30 -22.92 19.13
C ALA A 94 -15.28 -22.98 20.28
N ARG A 95 -15.49 -23.87 21.26
CA ARG A 95 -14.54 -24.08 22.37
C ARG A 95 -13.16 -24.52 21.87
N GLU A 96 -13.11 -25.39 20.87
CA GLU A 96 -11.84 -25.85 20.31
C GLU A 96 -11.11 -24.73 19.57
N ILE A 97 -11.80 -23.94 18.73
CA ILE A 97 -11.21 -22.77 18.05
C ILE A 97 -10.60 -21.82 19.08
N LEU A 98 -11.37 -21.45 20.11
CA LEU A 98 -10.90 -20.54 21.16
C LEU A 98 -9.75 -21.13 21.99
N SER A 99 -9.71 -22.46 22.18
CA SER A 99 -8.61 -23.12 22.91
C SER A 99 -7.28 -23.10 22.16
N LEU A 100 -7.30 -22.92 20.84
CA LEU A 100 -6.10 -22.77 20.02
C LEU A 100 -5.53 -21.34 20.09
N GLY A 101 -6.27 -20.41 20.69
CA GLY A 101 -5.91 -19.00 20.78
C GLY A 101 -6.21 -18.20 19.50
N ASP A 102 -6.89 -18.82 18.53
CA ASP A 102 -7.34 -18.18 17.31
C ASP A 102 -8.72 -17.55 17.53
N ASP A 103 -8.93 -16.34 17.00
CA ASP A 103 -10.28 -15.78 16.84
C ASP A 103 -11.01 -16.47 15.67
N VAL A 104 -12.35 -16.41 15.69
CA VAL A 104 -13.18 -17.15 14.73
C VAL A 104 -12.99 -16.68 13.30
N GLU A 105 -12.73 -15.38 13.08
CA GLU A 105 -12.52 -14.83 11.73
C GLU A 105 -11.17 -15.29 11.16
N SER A 106 -10.10 -15.20 11.95
CA SER A 106 -8.77 -15.69 11.62
C SER A 106 -8.78 -17.18 11.28
N PHE A 107 -9.48 -17.99 12.08
CA PHE A 107 -9.63 -19.42 11.82
C PHE A 107 -10.33 -19.69 10.49
N LYS A 108 -11.41 -18.95 10.19
CA LYS A 108 -12.15 -19.06 8.94
C LYS A 108 -11.28 -18.69 7.73
N GLU A 109 -10.57 -17.57 7.78
CA GLU A 109 -9.66 -17.16 6.70
C GLU A 109 -8.55 -18.19 6.47
N GLN A 110 -8.02 -18.76 7.56
CA GLN A 110 -6.99 -19.77 7.50
C GLN A 110 -7.46 -21.06 6.83
N ILE A 111 -8.63 -21.59 7.22
CA ILE A 111 -9.17 -22.81 6.60
C ILE A 111 -9.58 -22.60 5.14
N GLU A 112 -10.04 -21.41 4.78
CA GLU A 112 -10.30 -21.06 3.38
C GLU A 112 -9.01 -21.08 2.55
N ARG A 113 -7.94 -20.45 3.04
CA ARG A 113 -6.62 -20.44 2.40
C ARG A 113 -6.04 -21.85 2.24
N ASP A 114 -6.01 -22.60 3.34
CA ASP A 114 -5.49 -23.97 3.38
C ASP A 114 -6.26 -24.90 2.43
N SER A 115 -7.60 -24.78 2.40
CA SER A 115 -8.44 -25.53 1.44
C SER A 115 -8.07 -25.18 0.00
N CYS A 116 -7.93 -23.90 -0.33
CA CYS A 116 -7.64 -23.46 -1.70
C CYS A 116 -6.25 -23.91 -2.17
N ASP A 117 -5.24 -23.79 -1.32
CA ASP A 117 -3.87 -24.19 -1.66
C ASP A 117 -3.76 -25.71 -1.80
N PHE A 118 -4.47 -26.47 -0.95
CA PHE A 118 -4.54 -27.92 -1.06
C PHE A 118 -5.27 -28.39 -2.32
N ASP A 119 -6.37 -27.75 -2.69
CA ASP A 119 -7.12 -28.04 -3.92
C ASP A 119 -6.23 -27.85 -5.16
N ARG A 120 -5.47 -26.76 -5.22
CA ARG A 120 -4.52 -26.50 -6.32
C ARG A 120 -3.41 -27.55 -6.38
N ALA A 121 -2.86 -27.94 -5.23
CA ALA A 121 -1.81 -28.95 -5.17
C ALA A 121 -2.31 -30.33 -5.64
N LEU A 122 -3.51 -30.73 -5.23
CA LEU A 122 -4.12 -31.98 -5.69
C LEU A 122 -4.42 -31.97 -7.19
N ALA A 123 -4.94 -30.86 -7.73
CA ALA A 123 -5.21 -30.76 -9.17
C ALA A 123 -3.93 -30.85 -10.02
N ARG A 124 -2.83 -30.24 -9.54
CA ARG A 124 -1.51 -30.34 -10.19
C ARG A 124 -0.99 -31.78 -10.17
N LEU A 125 -1.11 -32.47 -9.02
CA LEU A 125 -0.70 -33.87 -8.90
C LEU A 125 -1.53 -34.79 -9.81
N GLU A 126 -2.84 -34.57 -9.93
CA GLU A 126 -3.72 -35.34 -10.82
C GLU A 126 -3.34 -35.16 -12.31
N THR A 127 -3.10 -33.90 -12.72
CA THR A 127 -2.63 -33.60 -14.08
C THR A 127 -1.33 -34.32 -14.41
N ASN A 128 -0.39 -34.33 -13.46
CA ASN A 128 0.89 -35.01 -13.62
C ASN A 128 0.75 -36.54 -13.61
N TYR A 129 -0.14 -37.07 -12.77
CA TYR A 129 -0.43 -38.51 -12.69
C TYR A 129 -0.89 -39.08 -14.04
N ASP A 130 -1.79 -38.39 -14.72
CA ASP A 130 -2.29 -38.78 -16.05
C ASP A 130 -1.18 -38.75 -17.12
N TYR A 131 -0.27 -37.80 -17.02
CA TYR A 131 0.89 -37.69 -17.90
C TYR A 131 1.89 -38.84 -17.66
N TRP A 132 2.17 -39.20 -16.41
CA TRP A 132 3.08 -40.30 -16.07
C TRP A 132 2.52 -41.69 -16.39
N ALA A 133 1.20 -41.84 -16.44
CA ALA A 133 0.57 -43.10 -16.85
C ALA A 133 1.03 -43.58 -18.24
N ARG A 134 1.54 -42.67 -19.08
CA ARG A 134 2.02 -42.94 -20.44
C ARG A 134 3.52 -43.21 -20.54
N ALA A 135 4.29 -43.09 -19.44
CA ALA A 135 5.74 -43.20 -19.43
C ALA A 135 6.23 -44.25 -18.40
N GLU A 136 6.77 -45.37 -18.88
CA GLU A 136 7.21 -46.51 -18.03
C GLU A 136 8.28 -46.13 -16.99
N GLU A 137 9.20 -45.21 -17.35
CA GLU A 137 10.28 -44.73 -16.47
C GLU A 137 9.77 -44.00 -15.21
N ARG A 138 8.49 -43.59 -15.18
CA ARG A 138 7.86 -42.86 -14.08
C ARG A 138 6.93 -43.72 -13.22
N ALA A 139 6.96 -45.04 -13.36
CA ALA A 139 6.08 -45.96 -12.63
C ALA A 139 6.16 -45.83 -11.09
N ALA A 140 7.34 -45.52 -10.54
CA ALA A 140 7.52 -45.35 -9.10
C ALA A 140 6.83 -44.08 -8.55
N LEU A 141 6.93 -42.97 -9.29
CA LEU A 141 6.22 -41.73 -8.96
C LEU A 141 4.71 -41.95 -9.03
N ARG A 142 4.24 -42.60 -10.10
CA ARG A 142 2.82 -42.95 -10.28
C ARG A 142 2.25 -43.71 -9.09
N ARG A 143 2.91 -44.78 -8.64
CA ARG A 143 2.44 -45.59 -7.49
C ARG A 143 2.33 -44.78 -6.20
N ARG A 144 3.30 -43.89 -5.93
CA ARG A 144 3.25 -43.00 -4.77
C ARG A 144 2.09 -42.01 -4.86
N SER A 145 1.91 -41.40 -6.02
CA SER A 145 0.87 -40.40 -6.25
C SER A 145 -0.53 -40.98 -6.22
N GLU A 146 -0.72 -42.23 -6.62
CA GLU A 146 -2.01 -42.93 -6.48
C GLU A 146 -2.47 -43.01 -5.01
N GLY A 147 -1.55 -43.36 -4.10
CA GLY A 147 -1.81 -43.36 -2.66
C GLY A 147 -2.10 -41.97 -2.13
N LEU A 148 -1.26 -40.99 -2.48
CA LEU A 148 -1.43 -39.60 -2.04
C LEU A 148 -2.70 -38.94 -2.57
N LEU A 149 -3.11 -39.23 -3.81
CA LEU A 149 -4.37 -38.73 -4.35
C LEU A 149 -5.57 -39.31 -3.58
N THR A 150 -5.50 -40.57 -3.17
CA THR A 150 -6.57 -41.21 -2.40
C THR A 150 -6.68 -40.62 -0.99
N GLU A 151 -5.55 -40.52 -0.28
CA GLU A 151 -5.47 -39.90 1.04
C GLU A 151 -5.85 -38.41 0.99
N GLY A 152 -5.27 -37.69 0.02
CA GLY A 152 -5.48 -36.27 -0.20
C GLY A 152 -6.93 -35.94 -0.51
N ARG A 153 -7.61 -36.67 -1.40
CA ARG A 153 -9.06 -36.49 -1.67
C ARG A 153 -9.94 -36.77 -0.46
N THR A 154 -9.50 -37.64 0.44
CA THR A 154 -10.22 -37.93 1.68
C THR A 154 -10.07 -36.77 2.66
N LEU A 155 -8.84 -36.27 2.83
CA LEU A 155 -8.56 -35.09 3.65
C LEU A 155 -9.25 -33.84 3.09
N GLN A 156 -9.20 -33.63 1.77
CA GLN A 156 -9.85 -32.53 1.06
C GLN A 156 -11.34 -32.49 1.36
N ARG A 157 -12.04 -33.62 1.25
CA ARG A 157 -13.46 -33.71 1.58
C ARG A 157 -13.74 -33.34 3.04
N LYS A 158 -12.91 -33.78 3.98
CA LYS A 158 -13.09 -33.44 5.38
C LYS A 158 -12.82 -31.96 5.68
N ILE A 159 -11.75 -31.38 5.12
CA ILE A 159 -11.44 -29.95 5.27
C ILE A 159 -12.52 -29.10 4.60
N HIS A 160 -13.01 -29.51 3.43
CA HIS A 160 -14.12 -28.85 2.75
C HIS A 160 -15.39 -28.87 3.61
N ASN A 161 -15.76 -30.02 4.17
CA ASN A 161 -16.91 -30.12 5.08
C ASN A 161 -16.74 -29.24 6.32
N LEU A 162 -15.54 -29.21 6.91
CA LEU A 162 -15.24 -28.33 8.06
C LEU A 162 -15.37 -26.86 7.66
N ARG A 163 -14.80 -26.46 6.52
CA ARG A 163 -14.89 -25.10 5.99
C ARG A 163 -16.35 -24.69 5.77
N THR A 164 -17.14 -25.53 5.12
CA THR A 164 -18.57 -25.28 4.89
C THR A 164 -19.31 -25.16 6.21
N PHE A 165 -19.07 -26.07 7.15
CA PHE A 165 -19.69 -26.01 8.47
C PHE A 165 -19.35 -24.73 9.24
N VAL A 166 -18.09 -24.28 9.21
CA VAL A 166 -17.63 -23.02 9.82
C VAL A 166 -18.29 -21.81 9.15
N ALA A 167 -18.41 -21.82 7.82
CA ALA A 167 -19.06 -20.75 7.07
C ALA A 167 -20.56 -20.65 7.39
N ASP A 168 -21.25 -21.80 7.42
CA ASP A 168 -22.68 -21.87 7.71
C ASP A 168 -22.98 -21.52 9.17
N SER A 169 -22.12 -21.95 10.10
CA SER A 169 -22.28 -21.69 11.54
C SER A 169 -21.59 -20.40 12.00
N PHE A 170 -21.10 -19.56 11.09
CA PHE A 170 -20.24 -18.44 11.43
C PHE A 170 -20.89 -17.46 12.42
N ALA A 171 -22.17 -17.13 12.23
CA ALA A 171 -22.88 -16.20 13.11
C ALA A 171 -22.95 -16.73 14.55
N TYR A 172 -23.19 -18.03 14.71
CA TYR A 172 -23.16 -18.68 16.01
C TYR A 172 -21.74 -18.62 16.62
N LEU A 173 -20.72 -19.02 15.86
CA LEU A 173 -19.34 -19.06 16.35
C LEU A 173 -18.86 -17.68 16.81
N ALA A 174 -19.13 -16.64 16.02
CA ALA A 174 -18.77 -15.27 16.33
C ALA A 174 -19.48 -14.73 17.59
N LEU A 175 -20.78 -15.03 17.75
CA LEU A 175 -21.50 -14.66 18.97
C LEU A 175 -20.98 -15.43 20.19
N PHE A 176 -20.67 -16.73 20.03
CA PHE A 176 -20.13 -17.57 21.09
C PHE A 176 -18.78 -17.04 21.60
N GLU A 177 -17.92 -16.59 20.70
CA GLU A 177 -16.66 -15.94 21.06
C GLU A 177 -16.89 -14.71 21.95
N LEU A 178 -17.84 -13.83 21.59
CA LEU A 178 -18.13 -12.63 22.37
C LEU A 178 -18.71 -12.97 23.75
N VAL A 179 -19.66 -13.89 23.82
CA VAL A 179 -20.27 -14.34 25.09
C VAL A 179 -19.25 -15.05 25.99
N GLY A 180 -18.27 -15.74 25.40
CA GLY A 180 -17.24 -16.48 26.13
C GLY A 180 -16.02 -15.66 26.57
N LYS A 181 -15.90 -14.40 26.15
CA LYS A 181 -14.73 -13.57 26.47
C LYS A 181 -14.77 -13.12 27.94
N PRO A 182 -13.74 -13.44 28.75
CA PRO A 182 -13.60 -12.82 30.06
C PRO A 182 -13.20 -11.35 29.87
N VAL A 183 -14.07 -10.43 30.25
CA VAL A 183 -13.80 -8.99 30.11
C VAL A 183 -13.47 -8.37 31.47
N SER A 184 -12.37 -7.62 31.52
CA SER A 184 -12.00 -6.78 32.65
C SER A 184 -11.97 -5.34 32.18
N TYR A 185 -12.97 -4.55 32.61
CA TYR A 185 -13.15 -3.17 32.17
C TYR A 185 -12.31 -2.16 32.96
N PHE A 186 -11.94 -2.50 34.19
CA PHE A 186 -11.23 -1.58 35.07
C PHE A 186 -9.72 -1.70 34.94
N ASN A 187 -9.08 -0.58 34.59
CA ASN A 187 -7.63 -0.44 34.63
C ASN A 187 -7.23 0.48 35.79
N PRO A 188 -6.65 -0.04 36.89
CA PRO A 188 -6.35 0.76 38.08
C PRO A 188 -5.25 1.81 37.86
N VAL A 189 -4.50 1.73 36.76
CA VAL A 189 -3.46 2.70 36.40
C VAL A 189 -4.06 3.93 35.70
N ASP A 190 -5.28 3.81 35.18
CA ASP A 190 -5.92 4.84 34.40
C ASP A 190 -6.67 5.85 35.30
N PRO A 191 -6.34 7.15 35.24
CA PRO A 191 -7.07 8.17 36.00
C PRO A 191 -8.52 8.36 35.55
N PHE A 192 -8.89 7.89 34.36
CA PHE A 192 -10.25 7.95 33.80
C PHE A 192 -10.86 6.54 33.64
N GLN A 193 -10.49 5.62 34.52
CA GLN A 193 -10.89 4.21 34.41
C GLN A 193 -12.40 3.99 34.39
N ASN A 194 -13.20 4.78 35.10
CA ASN A 194 -14.65 4.60 35.13
C ASN A 194 -15.27 5.07 33.81
N ILE A 195 -14.77 6.17 33.24
CA ILE A 195 -15.18 6.62 31.90
C ILE A 195 -14.82 5.58 30.85
N HIS A 196 -13.57 5.13 30.82
CA HIS A 196 -13.14 4.15 29.81
C HIS A 196 -13.79 2.79 30.00
N ALA A 197 -14.10 2.39 31.24
CA ALA A 197 -14.88 1.19 31.51
C ALA A 197 -16.30 1.31 30.93
N ALA A 198 -16.99 2.45 31.12
CA ALA A 198 -18.31 2.68 30.52
C ALA A 198 -18.24 2.66 28.98
N GLU A 199 -17.28 3.37 28.38
CA GLU A 199 -17.06 3.37 26.92
C GLU A 199 -16.75 1.97 26.36
N ALA A 200 -16.08 1.12 27.15
CA ALA A 200 -15.78 -0.26 26.77
C ALA A 200 -17.01 -1.18 26.92
N MET A 201 -17.82 -1.02 27.96
CA MET A 201 -19.08 -1.72 28.15
C MET A 201 -20.06 -1.41 27.01
N ASP A 202 -20.27 -0.13 26.68
CA ASP A 202 -21.12 0.31 25.57
C ASP A 202 -20.67 -0.29 24.23
N ARG A 203 -19.36 -0.29 23.96
CA ARG A 203 -18.80 -0.91 22.76
C ARG A 203 -19.05 -2.42 22.71
N ASP A 204 -18.89 -3.12 23.82
CA ASP A 204 -19.13 -4.56 23.89
C ASP A 204 -20.63 -4.88 23.74
N CYS A 205 -21.52 -4.05 24.30
CA CYS A 205 -22.97 -4.10 24.03
C CYS A 205 -23.27 -3.93 22.54
N GLU A 206 -22.73 -2.92 21.88
CA GLU A 206 -22.93 -2.72 20.44
C GLU A 206 -22.45 -3.92 19.62
N ASN A 207 -21.31 -4.51 19.99
CA ASN A 207 -20.75 -5.67 19.32
C ASN A 207 -21.63 -6.91 19.50
N LEU A 208 -22.12 -7.15 20.73
CA LEU A 208 -23.05 -8.23 21.03
C LEU A 208 -24.37 -8.06 20.27
N LEU A 209 -24.97 -6.86 20.28
CA LEU A 209 -26.20 -6.56 19.55
C LEU A 209 -26.04 -6.82 18.04
N ARG A 210 -24.92 -6.39 17.44
CA ARG A 210 -24.63 -6.67 16.03
C ARG A 210 -24.50 -8.18 15.76
N ALA A 211 -23.87 -8.93 16.65
CA ALA A 211 -23.71 -10.37 16.53
C ALA A 211 -25.04 -11.13 16.72
N VAL A 212 -25.87 -10.72 17.68
CA VAL A 212 -27.24 -11.20 17.90
C VAL A 212 -28.08 -10.99 16.63
N THR A 213 -28.14 -9.75 16.12
CA THR A 213 -28.88 -9.44 14.89
C THR A 213 -28.39 -10.27 13.69
N ARG A 214 -27.11 -10.63 13.64
CA ARG A 214 -26.57 -11.49 12.57
C ARG A 214 -27.08 -12.92 12.69
N LEU A 215 -27.12 -13.47 13.91
CA LEU A 215 -27.62 -14.82 14.15
C LEU A 215 -29.13 -14.90 13.91
N GLU A 216 -29.91 -13.92 14.38
CA GLU A 216 -31.37 -13.86 14.18
C GLU A 216 -31.82 -13.81 12.70
N ARG A 217 -30.94 -13.38 11.79
CA ARG A 217 -31.23 -13.36 10.34
C ARG A 217 -31.20 -14.75 9.70
N ILE A 218 -30.75 -15.79 10.42
CA ILE A 218 -30.80 -17.17 9.93
C ILE A 218 -32.25 -17.66 9.99
N GLU A 219 -32.76 -18.14 8.86
CA GLU A 219 -34.18 -18.53 8.71
C GLU A 219 -34.59 -19.70 9.61
N GLU A 220 -33.68 -20.66 9.83
CA GLU A 220 -33.92 -21.85 10.65
C GLU A 220 -32.89 -21.91 11.79
N LEU A 221 -33.26 -21.36 12.95
CA LEU A 221 -32.46 -21.45 14.18
C LEU A 221 -32.70 -22.79 14.88
N ASP A 222 -31.61 -23.42 15.32
CA ASP A 222 -31.68 -24.63 16.14
C ASP A 222 -31.70 -24.31 17.66
N GLN A 223 -31.83 -25.35 18.48
CA GLN A 223 -31.89 -25.19 19.93
C GLN A 223 -30.60 -24.61 20.53
N GLU A 224 -29.43 -24.85 19.92
CA GLU A 224 -28.16 -24.29 20.38
C GLU A 224 -28.12 -22.79 20.09
N ASP A 225 -28.60 -22.37 18.93
CA ASP A 225 -28.70 -20.96 18.55
C ASP A 225 -29.58 -20.18 19.53
N TYR A 226 -30.79 -20.69 19.85
CA TYR A 226 -31.68 -20.05 20.82
C TYR A 226 -31.07 -19.94 22.22
N LYS A 227 -30.34 -20.97 22.68
CA LYS A 227 -29.66 -20.92 23.98
C LYS A 227 -28.56 -19.86 24.00
N LEU A 228 -27.85 -19.69 22.89
CA LEU A 228 -26.80 -18.70 22.78
C LEU A 228 -27.37 -17.27 22.70
N LEU A 229 -28.45 -17.08 21.94
CA LEU A 229 -29.18 -15.81 21.88
C LEU A 229 -29.63 -15.37 23.28
N HIS A 230 -30.30 -16.26 24.02
CA HIS A 230 -30.75 -15.95 25.39
C HIS A 230 -29.59 -15.56 26.32
N ARG A 231 -28.45 -16.26 26.24
CA ARG A 231 -27.26 -15.90 27.03
C ARG A 231 -26.68 -14.55 26.63
N ALA A 232 -26.71 -14.23 25.34
CA ALA A 232 -26.24 -12.96 24.83
C ALA A 232 -27.15 -11.81 25.27
N GLU A 233 -28.47 -12.01 25.25
CA GLU A 233 -29.46 -11.06 25.77
C GLU A 233 -29.26 -10.79 27.26
N GLU A 234 -29.12 -11.83 28.09
CA GLU A 234 -28.81 -11.69 29.52
C GLU A 234 -27.50 -10.93 29.76
N LEU A 235 -26.49 -11.15 28.92
CA LEU A 235 -25.21 -10.45 29.01
C LEU A 235 -25.34 -8.97 28.61
N ILE A 236 -26.10 -8.66 27.55
CA ILE A 236 -26.38 -7.28 27.13
C ILE A 236 -27.11 -6.54 28.25
N GLU A 237 -28.20 -7.09 28.77
CA GLU A 237 -28.95 -6.47 29.88
C GLU A 237 -28.06 -6.23 31.10
N GLY A 238 -27.20 -7.21 31.45
CA GLY A 238 -26.27 -7.07 32.55
C GLY A 238 -25.18 -6.02 32.32
N LEU A 239 -24.71 -5.84 31.08
CA LEU A 239 -23.75 -4.79 30.74
C LEU A 239 -24.39 -3.41 30.75
N GLU A 240 -25.61 -3.26 30.22
CA GLU A 240 -26.38 -2.01 30.27
C GLU A 240 -26.66 -1.57 31.72
N GLU A 241 -27.07 -2.50 32.59
CA GLU A 241 -27.29 -2.20 34.02
C GLU A 241 -25.98 -1.78 34.73
N GLN A 242 -24.86 -2.45 34.42
CA GLN A 242 -23.55 -2.11 34.96
C GLN A 242 -23.08 -0.73 34.49
N GLU A 243 -23.25 -0.44 33.21
CA GLU A 243 -22.93 0.86 32.62
C GLU A 243 -23.77 1.97 33.26
N GLU A 244 -25.09 1.79 33.39
CA GLU A 244 -25.98 2.77 34.03
C GLU A 244 -25.57 3.04 35.48
N THR A 245 -25.26 1.98 36.23
CA THR A 245 -24.76 2.08 37.62
C THR A 245 -23.42 2.81 37.68
N LEU A 246 -22.54 2.57 36.71
CA LEU A 246 -21.23 3.18 36.63
C LEU A 246 -21.31 4.68 36.28
N VAL A 247 -22.11 5.05 35.28
CA VAL A 247 -22.30 6.43 34.82
C VAL A 247 -22.97 7.29 35.89
N THR A 248 -23.84 6.70 36.72
CA THR A 248 -24.46 7.38 37.87
C THR A 248 -23.55 7.49 39.09
N SER A 249 -22.39 6.81 39.10
CA SER A 249 -21.44 6.82 40.22
C SER A 249 -20.83 8.21 40.45
N PRO A 250 -20.60 8.61 41.73
CA PRO A 250 -19.84 9.81 42.05
C PRO A 250 -18.43 9.82 41.46
N LEU A 251 -17.79 8.64 41.33
CA LEU A 251 -16.44 8.52 40.78
C LEU A 251 -16.41 8.85 39.28
N TYR A 252 -17.35 8.30 38.51
CA TYR A 252 -17.51 8.64 37.09
C TYR A 252 -17.76 10.14 36.91
N ASN A 253 -18.67 10.72 37.71
CA ASN A 253 -18.96 12.16 37.64
C ASN A 253 -17.74 13.03 37.99
N HIS A 254 -16.91 12.58 38.94
CA HIS A 254 -15.67 13.26 39.27
C HIS A 254 -14.66 13.20 38.12
N GLU A 255 -14.44 12.01 37.54
CA GLU A 255 -13.60 11.83 36.36
C GLU A 255 -14.09 12.69 35.18
N LEU A 256 -15.40 12.76 34.97
CA LEU A 256 -16.01 13.55 33.91
C LEU A 256 -15.74 15.05 34.10
N GLN A 257 -15.83 15.54 35.35
CA GLN A 257 -15.48 16.92 35.66
C GLN A 257 -14.00 17.22 35.42
N LEU A 258 -13.10 16.29 35.74
CA LEU A 258 -11.67 16.42 35.45
C LEU A 258 -11.43 16.48 33.93
N LYS A 259 -12.02 15.56 33.15
CA LYS A 259 -11.90 15.52 31.69
C LYS A 259 -12.41 16.82 31.05
N LEU A 260 -13.55 17.34 31.50
CA LEU A 260 -14.09 18.62 31.05
C LEU A 260 -13.23 19.84 31.45
N GLN A 261 -12.52 19.77 32.58
CA GLN A 261 -11.58 20.82 32.97
C GLN A 261 -10.35 20.82 32.06
N ASP A 262 -9.79 19.64 31.81
CA ASP A 262 -8.65 19.46 30.90
C ASP A 262 -8.99 19.96 29.48
N GLU A 263 -10.16 19.62 28.97
CA GLU A 263 -10.63 20.09 27.65
C GLU A 263 -10.75 21.62 27.60
N ARG A 264 -11.34 22.24 28.63
CA ARG A 264 -11.44 23.71 28.72
C ARG A 264 -10.07 24.36 28.83
N GLU A 265 -9.13 23.76 29.52
CA GLU A 265 -7.76 24.26 29.61
C GLU A 265 -7.04 24.17 28.26
N GLN A 266 -7.19 23.05 27.55
CA GLN A 266 -6.66 22.89 26.20
C GLN A 266 -7.27 23.89 25.20
N GLU A 267 -8.58 24.15 25.27
CA GLU A 267 -9.24 25.17 24.46
C GLU A 267 -8.69 26.57 24.76
N ARG A 268 -8.53 26.92 26.04
CA ARG A 268 -7.93 28.19 26.45
C ARG A 268 -6.51 28.36 25.89
N LEU A 269 -5.68 27.32 26.02
CA LEU A 269 -4.32 27.33 25.45
C LEU A 269 -4.35 27.49 23.93
N THR A 270 -5.29 26.85 23.25
CA THR A 270 -5.47 26.96 21.80
C THR A 270 -5.85 28.38 21.39
N ILE A 271 -6.78 29.02 22.12
CA ILE A 271 -7.18 30.42 21.89
C ILE A 271 -5.99 31.36 22.13
N GLN A 272 -5.25 31.18 23.23
CA GLN A 272 -4.07 31.99 23.52
C GLN A 272 -3.02 31.91 22.41
N ARG A 273 -2.74 30.70 21.90
CA ARG A 273 -1.83 30.51 20.77
C ARG A 273 -2.32 31.22 19.50
N ARG A 274 -3.63 31.17 19.21
CA ARG A 274 -4.22 31.88 18.06
C ARG A 274 -4.11 33.39 18.22
N MET A 275 -4.35 33.93 19.41
CA MET A 275 -4.19 35.37 19.66
C MET A 275 -2.74 35.82 19.53
N ALA A 276 -1.78 35.08 20.13
CA ALA A 276 -0.37 35.38 20.01
C ALA A 276 0.09 35.40 18.54
N LYS A 277 -0.37 34.44 17.74
CA LYS A 277 -0.10 34.41 16.30
C LYS A 277 -0.71 35.62 15.56
N ALA A 278 -1.94 36.01 15.89
CA ALA A 278 -2.57 37.18 15.28
C ALA A 278 -1.86 38.49 15.65
N GLU A 279 -1.33 38.60 16.87
CA GLU A 279 -0.52 39.75 17.30
C GLU A 279 0.83 39.80 16.57
N GLU A 280 1.48 38.66 16.38
CA GLU A 280 2.71 38.53 15.59
C GLU A 280 2.47 38.94 14.13
N GLU A 281 1.40 38.45 13.50
CA GLU A 281 1.00 38.84 12.14
C GLU A 281 0.71 40.35 12.04
N LYS A 282 0.03 40.93 13.03
CA LYS A 282 -0.23 42.38 13.10
C LYS A 282 1.06 43.19 13.25
N ALA A 283 2.00 42.73 14.07
CA ALA A 283 3.31 43.35 14.23
C ALA A 283 4.10 43.32 12.92
N HIS A 284 4.12 42.17 12.24
CA HIS A 284 4.74 42.04 10.92
C HIS A 284 4.09 42.97 9.88
N ALA A 285 2.76 43.05 9.83
CA ALA A 285 2.06 43.94 8.92
C ALA A 285 2.37 45.43 9.20
N LEU A 286 2.53 45.81 10.47
CA LEU A 286 2.90 47.18 10.85
C LEU A 286 4.34 47.51 10.42
N VAL A 287 5.29 46.59 10.64
CA VAL A 287 6.68 46.75 10.19
C VAL A 287 6.74 46.89 8.68
N GLU A 288 6.01 46.05 7.94
CA GLU A 288 6.00 46.12 6.48
C GLU A 288 5.34 47.41 5.97
N ARG A 289 4.25 47.86 6.60
CA ARG A 289 3.63 49.15 6.29
C ARG A 289 4.60 50.31 6.51
N ASN A 290 5.35 50.31 7.61
CA ASN A 290 6.34 51.36 7.89
C ASN A 290 7.46 51.36 6.85
N ARG A 291 7.97 50.16 6.50
CA ARG A 291 8.96 50.00 5.44
C ARG A 291 8.48 50.55 4.10
N ILE A 292 7.25 50.25 3.70
CA ILE A 292 6.67 50.77 2.45
C ILE A 292 6.55 52.30 2.50
N ALA A 293 6.12 52.86 3.64
CA ALA A 293 6.00 54.31 3.82
C ALA A 293 7.36 55.03 3.77
N GLU A 294 8.41 54.45 4.37
CA GLU A 294 9.77 54.97 4.29
C GLU A 294 10.31 54.93 2.85
N GLN A 295 10.09 53.82 2.14
CA GLN A 295 10.47 53.71 0.74
C GLN A 295 9.74 54.73 -0.14
N ALA A 296 8.46 55.00 0.11
CA ALA A 296 7.70 56.02 -0.61
C ALA A 296 8.26 57.42 -0.35
N ARG A 297 8.51 57.80 0.91
CA ARG A 297 9.12 59.08 1.27
C ARG A 297 10.50 59.26 0.64
N TRP A 298 11.33 58.22 0.66
CA TRP A 298 12.66 58.27 0.05
C TRP A 298 12.58 58.50 -1.46
N LYS A 299 11.64 57.85 -2.16
CA LYS A 299 11.40 58.09 -3.59
C LYS A 299 10.95 59.53 -3.86
N GLU A 300 10.00 60.04 -3.07
CA GLU A 300 9.56 61.44 -3.17
C GLU A 300 10.72 62.43 -2.94
N GLU A 301 11.58 62.16 -1.96
CA GLU A 301 12.78 62.97 -1.69
C GLU A 301 13.77 62.94 -2.85
N CYS A 302 14.01 61.77 -3.45
CA CYS A 302 14.86 61.63 -4.65
C CYS A 302 14.27 62.37 -5.85
N GLU A 303 12.97 62.25 -6.10
CA GLU A 303 12.28 62.95 -7.19
C GLU A 303 12.33 64.47 -6.98
N LEU A 304 12.07 64.94 -5.76
CA LEU A 304 12.19 66.36 -5.40
C LEU A 304 13.61 66.88 -5.57
N ALA A 305 14.62 66.12 -5.15
CA ALA A 305 16.02 66.47 -5.35
C ALA A 305 16.35 66.59 -6.85
N HIS A 306 15.87 65.65 -7.68
CA HIS A 306 16.06 65.68 -9.12
C HIS A 306 15.38 66.89 -9.78
N VAL A 307 14.15 67.22 -9.38
CA VAL A 307 13.43 68.41 -9.85
C VAL A 307 14.17 69.69 -9.45
N ARG A 308 14.66 69.78 -8.21
CA ARG A 308 15.45 70.93 -7.73
C ARG A 308 16.74 71.10 -8.54
N GLU A 309 17.45 70.02 -8.82
CA GLU A 309 18.67 70.04 -9.63
C GLU A 309 18.38 70.50 -11.07
N ARG A 310 17.30 69.99 -11.68
CA ARG A 310 16.85 70.43 -13.02
C ARG A 310 16.49 71.91 -13.03
N LEU A 311 15.74 72.40 -12.02
CA LEU A 311 15.42 73.81 -11.89
C LEU A 311 16.67 74.67 -11.77
N ALA A 312 17.64 74.28 -10.93
CA ALA A 312 18.91 74.99 -10.79
C ALA A 312 19.70 75.05 -12.11
N ARG A 313 19.72 73.96 -12.89
CA ARG A 313 20.32 73.95 -14.24
C ARG A 313 19.63 74.93 -15.18
N VAL A 314 18.31 74.93 -15.21
CA VAL A 314 17.51 75.85 -16.03
C VAL A 314 17.72 77.31 -15.62
N GLU A 315 17.70 77.60 -14.32
CA GLU A 315 17.93 78.96 -13.79
C GLU A 315 19.33 79.48 -14.14
N ASN A 316 20.37 78.66 -13.96
CA ASN A 316 21.72 79.02 -14.34
C ASN A 316 21.83 79.25 -15.85
N ARG A 317 21.18 78.40 -16.66
CA ARG A 317 21.14 78.59 -18.11
C ARG A 317 20.45 79.89 -18.51
N ILE A 318 19.33 80.24 -17.87
CA ILE A 318 18.64 81.52 -18.09
C ILE A 318 19.56 82.70 -17.72
N LYS A 319 20.27 82.62 -16.59
CA LYS A 319 21.25 83.65 -16.20
C LYS A 319 22.37 83.79 -17.23
N ASP A 320 22.92 82.68 -17.71
CA ASP A 320 23.96 82.67 -18.74
C ASP A 320 23.46 83.23 -20.08
N LEU A 321 22.26 82.84 -20.52
CA LEU A 321 21.63 83.37 -21.72
C LEU A 321 21.40 84.88 -21.60
N LYS A 322 20.86 85.36 -20.47
CA LYS A 322 20.70 86.80 -20.20
C LYS A 322 22.04 87.54 -20.30
N ARG A 323 23.08 87.04 -19.64
CA ARG A 323 24.43 87.63 -19.68
C ARG A 323 25.00 87.69 -21.10
N LYS A 324 24.81 86.62 -21.88
CA LYS A 324 25.23 86.54 -23.29
C LYS A 324 24.43 87.48 -24.18
N THR A 325 23.13 87.66 -23.95
CA THR A 325 22.30 88.60 -24.72
C THR A 325 22.61 90.06 -24.41
N GLU A 326 22.98 90.38 -23.16
CA GLU A 326 23.41 91.72 -22.77
C GLU A 326 24.79 92.08 -23.33
N ASN A 327 25.63 91.08 -23.61
CA ASN A 327 26.98 91.25 -24.16
C ASN A 327 27.23 90.28 -25.33
N PRO A 328 26.61 90.50 -26.50
CA PRO A 328 26.71 89.57 -27.60
C PRO A 328 28.14 89.57 -28.18
N PRO A 329 28.70 88.40 -28.51
CA PRO A 329 30.04 88.31 -29.10
C PRO A 329 30.09 88.84 -30.53
N TYR A 330 28.94 88.97 -31.19
CA TYR A 330 28.79 89.48 -32.54
C TYR A 330 27.94 90.75 -32.54
N ARG A 331 28.14 91.61 -33.54
CA ARG A 331 27.37 92.84 -33.65
C ARG A 331 25.90 92.52 -33.98
N PRO A 332 24.93 93.18 -33.31
CA PRO A 332 23.55 93.17 -33.75
C PRO A 332 23.52 93.56 -35.24
N GLU A 333 22.77 92.83 -36.07
CA GLU A 333 22.66 92.98 -37.55
C GLU A 333 23.64 92.14 -38.40
N SER A 334 24.61 91.43 -37.80
CA SER A 334 25.46 90.49 -38.56
C SER A 334 24.77 89.13 -38.80
N GLU A 335 25.02 88.48 -39.94
CA GLU A 335 24.52 87.12 -40.22
C GLU A 335 24.99 86.09 -39.17
N GLU A 336 26.21 86.30 -38.66
CA GLU A 336 26.84 85.54 -37.57
C GLU A 336 26.06 85.64 -36.25
N PHE A 337 25.50 86.82 -35.94
CA PHE A 337 24.65 87.03 -34.76
C PHE A 337 23.34 86.23 -34.86
N TYR A 338 22.70 86.20 -36.03
CA TYR A 338 21.48 85.42 -36.24
C TYR A 338 21.72 83.91 -36.17
N LEU A 339 22.83 83.42 -36.74
CA LEU A 339 23.25 82.02 -36.64
C LEU A 339 23.61 81.62 -35.20
N TRP A 340 24.29 82.50 -34.46
CA TRP A 340 24.63 82.28 -33.05
C TRP A 340 23.41 82.24 -32.13
N ILE A 341 22.47 83.18 -32.27
CA ILE A 341 21.20 83.16 -31.51
C ILE A 341 20.42 81.89 -31.83
N ARG A 342 20.33 81.51 -33.11
CA ARG A 342 19.66 80.27 -33.51
C ARG A 342 20.31 79.06 -32.84
N GLY A 343 21.65 78.97 -32.84
CA GLY A 343 22.40 77.91 -32.17
C GLY A 343 22.17 77.82 -30.66
N GLU A 344 22.18 78.96 -29.95
CA GLU A 344 21.94 79.02 -28.50
C GLU A 344 20.50 78.68 -28.12
N LEU A 345 19.52 78.98 -29.00
CA LEU A 345 18.10 78.64 -28.83
C LEU A 345 17.77 77.20 -29.26
N THR A 346 18.49 76.61 -30.22
CA THR A 346 18.27 75.23 -30.66
C THR A 346 18.94 74.17 -29.80
N GLY A 347 19.86 74.55 -28.89
CA GLY A 347 20.42 73.65 -27.88
C GLY A 347 19.43 73.24 -26.77
N CYS A 348 18.12 73.25 -27.06
CA CYS A 348 17.01 73.14 -26.10
C CYS A 348 16.42 71.72 -25.96
N ASP A 349 17.06 70.69 -26.50
CA ASP A 349 16.61 69.30 -26.36
C ASP A 349 17.62 68.48 -25.53
N CYS A 350 17.41 68.44 -24.21
CA CYS A 350 17.84 67.40 -23.26
C CYS A 350 17.07 67.59 -21.92
#